data_AF-A0A8I0Q6F9-F1
#
_entry.id   AF-A0A8I0Q6F9-F1
#
_cell.length_a   1.000
_cell.length_b   1.000
_cell.length_c   1.000
_cell.angle_alpha   90.00
_cell.angle_beta   90.00
_cell.angle_gamma   90.00
#
_symmetry.space_group_name_H-M   'P 1'
#
loop_
_entity.id
_entity.type
_entity.pdbx_description
1 polymer ?
#
loop_
_entity_poly.entity_id
_entity_poly.type
_entity_poly.pdbx_seq_one_letter_code
_entity_poly.pdbx_strand_id
1 'polypeptide(L)'
;MKEVFQHKKGLRESDLNNYMMGTVVIEKDIRVLQVSKLIKSSDLTLHDVTTATRAVTHHLAEKVHSAGFGGMEFPSNVTGDPCLVLWHDNPAGTGLATTRSQTSLSQFEYQGKEAADILVYELGIPVEE
;
A
#
# COMPACT_ATOMS: atom_id res chain seq x y z
N MET A 1 -6.82 2.45 1.34
CA MET A 1 -7.39 3.76 0.94
C MET A 1 -7.04 4.88 1.93
N LYS A 2 -7.23 4.67 3.25
CA LYS A 2 -6.91 5.67 4.29
C LYS A 2 -5.50 6.26 4.21
N GLU A 3 -4.48 5.43 3.98
CA GLU A 3 -3.07 5.86 3.92
C GLU A 3 -2.77 6.83 2.77
N VAL A 4 -3.38 6.63 1.59
CA VAL A 4 -3.20 7.48 0.40
C VAL A 4 -3.68 8.91 0.65
N PHE A 5 -4.66 9.09 1.53
CA PHE A 5 -5.34 10.37 1.75
C PHE A 5 -5.07 10.95 3.14
N GLN A 6 -4.13 10.39 3.91
CA GLN A 6 -3.85 10.78 5.31
C GLN A 6 -3.52 12.27 5.51
N HIS A 7 -3.01 12.94 4.48
CA HIS A 7 -2.63 14.36 4.54
C HIS A 7 -3.57 15.28 3.76
N LYS A 8 -4.68 14.75 3.25
CA LYS A 8 -5.68 15.56 2.54
C LYS A 8 -6.74 16.03 3.52
N LYS A 9 -7.06 17.33 3.44
CA LYS A 9 -8.19 17.91 4.16
C LYS A 9 -9.55 17.46 3.59
N GLY A 10 -9.57 17.06 2.33
CA GLY A 10 -10.74 16.60 1.58
C GLY A 10 -10.39 16.32 0.13
N LEU A 11 -11.37 15.84 -0.62
CA LEU A 11 -11.35 15.60 -2.07
C LEU A 11 -12.52 16.32 -2.73
N ARG A 12 -12.41 16.62 -4.01
CA ARG A 12 -13.57 17.00 -4.83
C ARG A 12 -14.21 15.75 -5.45
N GLU A 13 -15.48 15.78 -5.78
CA GLU A 13 -16.13 14.70 -6.54
C GLU A 13 -15.41 14.47 -7.87
N SER A 14 -15.00 15.55 -8.54
CA SER A 14 -14.21 15.48 -9.78
C SER A 14 -12.87 14.76 -9.60
N ASP A 15 -12.28 14.73 -8.40
CA ASP A 15 -11.06 13.97 -8.12
C ASP A 15 -11.32 12.46 -8.20
N LEU A 16 -12.52 12.00 -7.86
CA LEU A 16 -12.87 10.57 -7.87
C LEU A 16 -12.82 9.97 -9.28
N ASN A 17 -12.94 10.80 -10.33
CA ASN A 17 -12.75 10.37 -11.71
C ASN A 17 -11.29 10.10 -12.07
N ASN A 18 -10.35 10.73 -11.36
CA ASN A 18 -8.92 10.64 -11.64
C ASN A 18 -8.20 9.61 -10.75
N TYR A 19 -8.77 9.30 -9.58
CA TYR A 19 -8.26 8.23 -8.72
C TYR A 19 -8.78 6.88 -9.20
N MET A 20 -7.87 5.91 -9.31
CA MET A 20 -8.18 4.56 -9.80
C MET A 20 -7.98 3.54 -8.68
N MET A 21 -8.93 2.61 -8.56
CA MET A 21 -8.74 1.36 -7.85
C MET A 21 -8.28 0.30 -8.85
N GLY A 22 -7.04 -0.17 -8.69
CA GLY A 22 -6.46 -1.23 -9.52
C GLY A 22 -6.44 -2.57 -8.80
N THR A 23 -6.86 -3.63 -9.48
CA THR A 23 -6.54 -5.01 -9.08
C THR A 23 -5.29 -5.45 -9.82
N VAL A 24 -4.22 -5.74 -9.08
CA VAL A 24 -2.94 -6.19 -9.63
C VAL A 24 -2.74 -7.66 -9.28
N VAL A 25 -2.25 -8.44 -10.23
CA VAL A 25 -1.90 -9.85 -10.05
C VAL A 25 -0.40 -10.01 -10.24
N ILE A 26 0.23 -10.73 -9.32
CA ILE A 26 1.65 -11.09 -9.42
C ILE A 26 1.74 -12.36 -10.26
N GLU A 27 2.56 -12.35 -11.30
CA GLU A 27 2.60 -13.42 -12.31
C GLU A 27 3.67 -14.49 -12.05
N LYS A 28 4.48 -14.30 -11.00
CA LYS A 28 5.55 -15.23 -10.62
C LYS A 28 5.62 -15.39 -9.11
N ASP A 29 6.23 -16.48 -8.67
CA ASP A 29 6.52 -16.68 -7.26
C ASP A 29 7.54 -15.65 -6.78
N ILE A 30 7.25 -14.99 -5.66
CA ILE A 30 8.13 -14.02 -5.03
C ILE A 30 8.42 -14.45 -3.61
N ARG A 31 9.70 -14.46 -3.26
CA ARG A 31 10.14 -14.59 -1.86
C ARG A 31 10.15 -13.23 -1.21
N VAL A 32 9.33 -13.06 -0.18
CA VAL A 32 9.23 -11.80 0.58
C VAL A 32 9.65 -12.01 2.02
N LEU A 33 10.33 -11.03 2.59
CA LEU A 33 10.60 -11.02 4.03
C LEU A 33 9.34 -10.59 4.77
N GLN A 34 8.90 -11.39 5.74
CA GLN A 34 7.86 -10.99 6.68
C GLN A 34 8.46 -10.20 7.83
N VAL A 35 8.38 -8.86 7.75
CA VAL A 35 8.97 -7.94 8.74
C VAL A 35 8.38 -8.16 10.13
N SER A 36 7.10 -8.55 10.22
CA SER A 36 6.44 -8.90 11.48
C SER A 36 7.11 -10.07 12.21
N LYS A 37 7.66 -11.05 11.47
CA LYS A 37 8.44 -12.16 12.06
C LYS A 37 9.82 -11.69 12.51
N LEU A 38 10.48 -10.83 11.72
CA LEU A 38 11.77 -10.25 12.09
C LEU A 38 11.68 -9.44 13.38
N ILE A 39 10.66 -8.60 13.52
CA ILE A 39 10.35 -7.84 14.74
C ILE A 39 10.21 -8.78 15.94
N LYS A 40 9.47 -9.88 15.80
CA LYS A 40 9.28 -10.86 16.88
C LYS A 40 10.56 -11.59 17.28
N SER A 41 11.56 -11.65 16.40
CA SER A 41 12.82 -12.37 16.62
C SER A 41 14.02 -11.45 16.82
N SER A 42 13.82 -10.16 17.06
CA SER A 42 14.88 -9.17 17.23
C SER A 42 14.46 -8.07 18.20
N ASP A 43 15.37 -7.13 18.48
CA ASP A 43 15.08 -5.95 19.29
C ASP A 43 14.39 -4.83 18.49
N LEU A 44 14.06 -5.08 17.21
CA LEU A 44 13.35 -4.11 16.37
C LEU A 44 11.87 -4.06 16.75
N THR A 45 11.32 -2.86 16.80
CA THR A 45 9.88 -2.64 16.94
C THR A 45 9.24 -2.25 15.62
N LEU A 46 7.89 -2.33 15.56
CA LEU A 46 7.14 -1.79 14.43
C LEU A 46 7.39 -0.28 14.25
N HIS A 47 7.49 0.45 15.36
CA HIS A 47 7.77 1.88 15.32
C HIS A 47 9.10 2.16 14.62
N ASP A 48 10.16 1.44 14.96
CA ASP A 48 11.49 1.62 14.37
C ASP A 48 11.47 1.52 12.85
N VAL A 49 10.71 0.58 12.31
CA VAL A 49 10.61 0.33 10.85
C VAL A 49 9.54 1.17 10.15
N THR A 50 8.84 2.06 10.86
CA THR A 50 7.75 2.90 10.32
C THR A 50 7.85 4.38 10.69
N THR A 51 8.99 4.80 11.27
CA THR A 51 9.25 6.20 11.63
C THR A 51 9.18 7.14 10.42
N ALA A 52 8.91 8.42 10.68
CA ALA A 52 8.75 9.43 9.63
C ALA A 52 10.01 9.60 8.75
N THR A 53 11.21 9.37 9.28
CA THR A 53 12.46 9.45 8.53
C THR A 53 12.67 8.25 7.62
N ARG A 54 11.98 7.13 7.89
CA ARG A 54 12.07 5.85 7.18
C ARG A 54 13.47 5.26 7.06
N ALA A 55 14.51 5.84 7.68
CA ALA A 55 15.91 5.45 7.49
C ALA A 55 16.15 3.95 7.79
N VAL A 56 15.54 3.43 8.86
CA VAL A 56 15.60 2.01 9.21
C VAL A 56 14.88 1.15 8.15
N THR A 57 13.73 1.60 7.64
CA THR A 57 12.99 0.94 6.57
C THR A 57 13.81 0.83 5.29
N HIS A 58 14.48 1.92 4.90
CA HIS A 58 15.35 1.97 3.72
C HIS A 58 16.55 1.02 3.89
N HIS A 59 17.24 1.07 5.03
CA HIS A 59 18.35 0.17 5.32
C HIS A 59 17.94 -1.31 5.34
N LEU A 60 16.77 -1.61 5.91
CA LEU A 60 16.21 -2.97 5.87
C LEU A 60 15.91 -3.40 4.43
N ALA A 61 15.30 -2.54 3.62
CA ALA A 61 15.00 -2.82 2.22
C ALA A 61 16.26 -3.14 1.42
N GLU A 62 17.33 -2.36 1.59
CA GLU A 62 18.63 -2.59 0.94
C GLU A 62 19.22 -3.96 1.31
N LYS A 63 19.19 -4.32 2.60
CA LYS A 63 19.66 -5.62 3.08
C LYS A 63 18.84 -6.77 2.52
N VAL A 64 17.52 -6.64 2.52
CA VAL A 64 16.60 -7.67 2.04
C VAL A 64 16.74 -7.87 0.53
N HIS A 65 16.85 -6.78 -0.23
CA HIS A 65 17.14 -6.84 -1.65
C HIS A 65 18.50 -7.51 -1.93
N SER A 66 19.56 -7.10 -1.22
CA SER A 66 20.90 -7.70 -1.34
C SER A 66 20.93 -9.19 -0.97
N ALA A 67 20.04 -9.64 -0.08
CA ALA A 67 19.88 -11.04 0.28
C ALA A 67 19.08 -11.87 -0.75
N GLY A 68 18.64 -11.25 -1.86
CA GLY A 68 17.96 -11.94 -2.97
C GLY A 68 16.46 -12.12 -2.79
N PHE A 69 15.83 -11.44 -1.83
CA PHE A 69 14.37 -11.41 -1.73
C PHE A 69 13.79 -10.47 -2.79
N GLY A 70 12.59 -10.76 -3.28
CA GLY A 70 11.88 -9.94 -4.27
C GLY A 70 10.90 -8.93 -3.65
N GLY A 71 10.84 -8.83 -2.32
CA GLY A 71 10.00 -7.87 -1.63
C GLY A 71 10.01 -8.00 -0.12
N MET A 72 9.14 -7.21 0.52
CA MET A 72 8.86 -7.26 1.95
C MET A 72 7.37 -7.13 2.21
N GLU A 73 6.92 -7.81 3.25
CA GLU A 73 5.60 -7.63 3.86
C GLU A 73 5.78 -7.00 5.24
N PHE A 74 5.15 -5.85 5.47
CA PHE A 74 5.18 -5.15 6.76
C PHE A 74 3.77 -4.74 7.18
N PRO A 75 3.46 -4.70 8.49
CA PRO A 75 2.16 -4.20 8.93
C PRO A 75 2.12 -2.67 8.83
N SER A 76 1.00 -2.12 8.37
CA SER A 76 0.74 -0.68 8.37
C SER A 76 0.79 -0.14 9.80
N ASN A 77 1.51 0.96 10.02
CA ASN A 77 1.49 1.65 11.32
C ASN A 77 0.17 2.41 11.58
N VAL A 78 -0.71 2.49 10.57
CA VAL A 78 -2.01 3.17 10.67
C VAL A 78 -3.13 2.17 10.91
N THR A 79 -3.18 1.07 10.16
CA THR A 79 -4.27 0.09 10.24
C THR A 79 -3.88 -1.25 10.86
N GLY A 80 -2.58 -1.57 10.92
CA GLY A 80 -2.08 -2.89 11.31
C GLY A 80 -2.15 -3.95 10.20
N ASP A 81 -2.83 -3.65 9.09
CA ASP A 81 -2.99 -4.57 7.96
C ASP A 81 -1.65 -4.82 7.25
N PRO A 82 -1.44 -6.01 6.66
CA PRO A 82 -0.23 -6.30 5.90
C PRO A 82 -0.16 -5.45 4.63
N CYS A 83 0.96 -4.76 4.45
CA CYS A 83 1.36 -4.05 3.25
C CYS A 83 2.47 -4.82 2.55
N LEU A 84 2.33 -4.99 1.24
CA LEU A 84 3.30 -5.66 0.39
C LEU A 84 4.08 -4.64 -0.44
N VAL A 85 5.40 -4.72 -0.41
CA VAL A 85 6.29 -3.98 -1.29
C VAL A 85 7.13 -4.97 -2.08
N LEU A 86 7.21 -4.74 -3.38
CA LEU A 86 7.92 -5.60 -4.33
C LEU A 86 9.01 -4.80 -5.04
N TRP A 87 10.13 -5.47 -5.32
CA TRP A 87 11.23 -4.89 -6.09
C TRP A 87 11.08 -5.23 -7.57
N HIS A 88 11.34 -4.25 -8.42
CA HIS A 88 11.48 -4.49 -9.85
C HIS A 88 12.31 -3.40 -10.51
N ASP A 89 13.12 -3.78 -11.48
CA ASP A 89 13.93 -2.83 -12.24
C ASP A 89 13.10 -2.10 -13.30
N ASN A 90 12.00 -2.72 -13.75
CA ASN A 90 11.09 -2.10 -14.70
C ASN A 90 9.96 -1.36 -13.96
N PRO A 91 9.87 -0.02 -14.09
CA PRO A 91 8.83 0.76 -13.40
C PRO A 91 7.40 0.41 -13.83
N ALA A 92 7.22 -0.18 -15.01
CA ALA A 92 5.91 -0.65 -15.47
C ALA A 92 5.51 -2.01 -14.88
N GLY A 93 6.36 -2.66 -14.09
CA GLY A 93 6.02 -3.97 -13.51
C GLY A 93 6.11 -5.15 -14.49
N THR A 94 6.55 -4.94 -15.74
CA THR A 94 6.51 -5.96 -16.80
C THR A 94 7.28 -7.22 -16.40
N GLY A 95 6.61 -8.38 -16.45
CA GLY A 95 7.19 -9.67 -16.04
C GLY A 95 7.26 -9.89 -14.53
N LEU A 96 6.68 -8.99 -13.73
CA LEU A 96 6.46 -9.16 -12.30
C LEU A 96 4.97 -9.22 -11.98
N ALA A 97 4.22 -8.24 -12.47
CA ALA A 97 2.81 -8.08 -12.18
C ALA A 97 2.05 -7.49 -13.36
N THR A 98 0.77 -7.82 -13.47
CA THR A 98 -0.15 -7.26 -14.46
C THR A 98 -1.37 -6.65 -13.79
N THR A 99 -1.88 -5.61 -14.42
CA THR A 99 -3.15 -5.01 -14.03
C THR A 99 -4.28 -5.88 -14.57
N ARG A 100 -5.06 -6.50 -13.68
CA ARG A 100 -6.23 -7.30 -14.04
C ARG A 100 -7.44 -6.43 -14.34
N SER A 101 -7.64 -5.37 -13.56
CA SER A 101 -8.72 -4.40 -13.74
C SER A 101 -8.35 -3.07 -13.12
N GLN A 102 -8.93 -2.00 -13.64
CA GLN A 102 -8.89 -0.65 -13.08
C GLN A 102 -10.27 -0.04 -13.19
N THR A 103 -10.71 0.61 -12.13
CA THR A 103 -12.00 1.32 -12.05
C THR A 103 -11.76 2.67 -11.37
N SER A 104 -12.34 3.75 -11.89
CA SER A 104 -12.27 5.04 -11.21
C SER A 104 -12.96 4.96 -9.86
N LEU A 105 -12.55 5.77 -8.88
CA LEU A 105 -13.24 5.81 -7.59
C LEU A 105 -14.69 6.25 -7.73
N SER A 106 -15.02 7.08 -8.73
CA SER A 106 -16.40 7.47 -9.04
C SER A 106 -17.29 6.31 -9.50
N GLN A 107 -16.71 5.18 -9.91
CA GLN A 107 -17.43 3.98 -10.36
C GLN A 107 -17.13 2.77 -9.48
N PHE A 108 -16.31 2.94 -8.43
CA PHE A 108 -15.86 1.86 -7.59
C PHE A 108 -16.84 1.65 -6.44
N GLU A 109 -17.26 0.39 -6.27
CA GLU A 109 -18.04 -0.05 -5.12
C GLU A 109 -17.29 -1.16 -4.38
N TYR A 110 -17.37 -1.11 -3.04
CA TYR A 110 -16.89 -2.18 -2.18
C TYR A 110 -17.98 -2.58 -1.20
N GLN A 111 -18.37 -3.87 -1.24
CA GLN A 111 -19.45 -4.41 -0.41
C GLN A 111 -20.77 -3.62 -0.53
N GLY A 112 -21.08 -3.14 -1.75
CA GLY A 112 -22.28 -2.36 -2.05
C GLY A 112 -22.26 -0.91 -1.57
N LYS A 113 -21.08 -0.39 -1.20
CA LYS A 113 -20.88 1.02 -0.84
C LYS A 113 -20.02 1.71 -1.88
N GLU A 114 -20.43 2.91 -2.29
CA GLU A 114 -19.66 3.76 -3.19
C GLU A 114 -18.34 4.21 -2.53
N ALA A 115 -17.32 4.47 -3.34
CA ALA A 115 -16.03 4.95 -2.83
C ALA A 115 -16.17 6.26 -2.04
N ALA A 116 -17.06 7.16 -2.47
CA ALA A 116 -17.33 8.43 -1.80
C ALA A 116 -17.84 8.20 -0.36
N ASP A 117 -18.83 7.32 -0.20
CA ASP A 117 -19.37 6.96 1.11
C ASP A 117 -18.33 6.33 2.02
N ILE A 118 -17.49 5.44 1.48
CA ILE A 118 -16.40 4.83 2.25
C ILE A 118 -15.42 5.92 2.72
N LEU A 119 -15.02 6.83 1.82
CA LEU A 119 -14.12 7.94 2.15
C LEU A 119 -14.68 8.81 3.27
N VAL A 120 -15.94 9.21 3.17
CA VAL A 120 -16.59 10.11 4.13
C VAL A 120 -16.87 9.40 5.45
N TYR A 121 -17.64 8.31 5.41
CA TYR A 121 -18.23 7.71 6.61
C TYR A 121 -17.30 6.73 7.33
N GLU A 122 -16.41 6.06 6.61
CA GLU A 122 -15.50 5.08 7.22
C GLU A 122 -14.10 5.65 7.45
N LEU A 123 -13.64 6.50 6.54
CA LEU A 123 -12.26 7.01 6.56
C LEU A 123 -12.16 8.45 7.07
N GLY A 124 -13.27 9.18 7.21
CA GLY A 124 -13.31 10.55 7.70
C GLY A 124 -12.68 11.58 6.74
N ILE A 125 -12.67 11.27 5.44
CA ILE A 125 -12.12 12.12 4.39
C ILE A 125 -13.30 12.74 3.65
N PRO A 126 -13.56 14.05 3.80
CA PRO A 126 -14.69 14.69 3.15
C PRO A 126 -14.51 14.69 1.63
N VAL A 127 -15.61 14.48 0.92
CA VAL A 127 -15.72 14.66 -0.53
C VAL A 127 -16.74 15.78 -0.75
N GLU A 128 -16.29 16.86 -1.38
CA GLU A 128 -17.10 18.04 -1.70
C GLU A 128 -17.41 18.07 -3.20
N GLU A 129 -18.54 18.65 -3.61
CA GLU A 129 -18.85 18.88 -5.04
C GLU A 129 -17.77 19.71 -5.76
#